data_AF-A0A0Q3HXL5-F1
#
_entry.id   AF-A0A0Q3HXL5-F1
#
_cell.length_a   1.000
_cell.length_b   1.000
_cell.length_c   1.000
_cell.angle_alpha   90.00
_cell.angle_beta   90.00
_cell.angle_gamma   90.00
#
_symmetry.space_group_name_H-M   'P 1'
#
loop_
_entity.id
_entity.type
_entity.pdbx_description
1 polymer ?
#
loop_
_entity_poly.entity_id
_entity_poly.type
_entity_poly.pdbx_seq_one_letter_code
_entity_poly.pdbx_strand_id
1 'polypeptide(L)'
;MIKICTLLFTFSGILLYSQVGINTQSPSGIFHVDAAKDNPSTGIPNATQQTNDFIITNDGKVGIGNISPTSKLEVDGSSTNKSAYNAGSSNIIDFSKSNLAYTSASAGAFTLNNIKDGGTYTLSVRGTTSGNSNFTSSGFTFKSVNNNTTIANTHTLYTFLVIGDIVYVYCVRGL
;
A
#
# COMPACT_ATOMS: atom_id res chain seq x y z
N MET A 1 -34.40 -52.00 41.93
CA MET A 1 -34.63 -51.65 40.51
C MET A 1 -33.78 -50.43 40.17
N ILE A 2 -32.67 -50.61 39.45
CA ILE A 2 -31.84 -49.50 38.97
C ILE A 2 -32.44 -49.05 37.63
N LYS A 3 -32.98 -47.82 37.57
CA LYS A 3 -33.47 -47.21 36.33
C LYS A 3 -32.27 -46.65 35.57
N ILE A 4 -31.87 -47.34 34.50
CA ILE A 4 -30.88 -46.85 33.55
C ILE A 4 -31.57 -45.79 32.68
N CYS A 5 -31.14 -44.54 32.79
CA CYS A 5 -31.61 -43.41 31.99
C CYS A 5 -30.64 -43.23 30.82
N THR A 6 -31.05 -43.67 29.62
CA THR A 6 -30.21 -43.60 28.42
C THR A 6 -30.27 -42.18 27.84
N LEU A 7 -29.16 -41.44 27.93
CA LEU A 7 -29.04 -40.10 27.35
C LEU A 7 -28.64 -40.22 25.88
N LEU A 8 -29.57 -39.93 24.96
CA LEU A 8 -29.34 -39.98 23.51
C LEU A 8 -28.66 -38.66 23.06
N PHE A 9 -27.37 -38.68 22.77
CA PHE A 9 -26.67 -37.54 22.15
C PHE A 9 -26.83 -37.60 20.63
N THR A 10 -27.69 -36.76 20.06
CA THR A 10 -27.73 -36.54 18.61
C THR A 10 -26.62 -35.57 18.20
N PHE A 11 -25.56 -36.09 17.59
CA PHE A 11 -24.48 -35.27 17.02
C PHE A 11 -24.93 -34.76 15.64
N SER A 12 -25.65 -33.64 15.59
CA SER A 12 -25.90 -32.95 14.32
C SER A 12 -24.56 -32.35 13.86
N GLY A 13 -24.04 -32.80 12.71
CA GLY A 13 -22.80 -32.27 12.13
C GLY A 13 -22.96 -30.81 11.73
N ILE A 14 -22.66 -29.90 12.66
CA ILE A 14 -22.52 -28.48 12.38
C ILE A 14 -21.20 -28.28 11.65
N LEU A 15 -21.26 -27.72 10.44
CA LEU A 15 -20.08 -27.23 9.74
C LEU A 15 -19.56 -26.01 10.52
N LEU A 16 -18.58 -26.24 11.39
CA LEU A 16 -17.88 -25.18 12.09
C LEU A 16 -16.81 -24.60 11.15
N TYR A 17 -17.07 -23.42 10.61
CA TYR A 17 -16.07 -22.66 9.86
C TYR A 17 -15.05 -22.08 10.85
N SER A 18 -13.74 -22.24 10.59
CA SER A 18 -12.66 -21.80 11.48
C SER A 18 -12.34 -20.29 11.36
N GLN A 19 -13.36 -19.46 11.15
CA GLN A 19 -13.18 -18.02 11.01
C GLN A 19 -12.88 -17.37 12.36
N VAL A 20 -11.98 -16.39 12.36
CA VAL A 20 -11.58 -15.63 13.55
C VAL A 20 -12.23 -14.25 13.49
N GLY A 21 -13.15 -14.00 14.42
CA GLY A 21 -13.73 -12.68 14.66
C GLY A 21 -13.12 -12.03 15.90
N ILE A 22 -12.79 -10.75 15.80
CA ILE A 22 -12.51 -9.90 16.97
C ILE A 22 -13.58 -8.81 16.99
N ASN A 23 -14.32 -8.71 18.09
CA ASN A 23 -15.44 -7.78 18.29
C ASN A 23 -16.63 -7.91 17.32
N THR A 24 -16.58 -8.84 16.36
CA THR A 24 -17.68 -9.18 15.45
C THR A 24 -18.15 -10.61 15.66
N GLN A 25 -19.47 -10.81 15.78
CA GLN A 25 -20.08 -12.14 15.96
C GLN A 25 -20.37 -12.84 14.63
N SER A 26 -20.41 -12.08 13.53
CA SER A 26 -20.59 -12.58 12.17
C SER A 26 -19.39 -12.17 11.28
N PRO A 27 -18.23 -12.82 11.44
CA PRO A 27 -17.07 -12.58 10.57
C PRO A 27 -17.43 -12.75 9.09
N SER A 28 -17.07 -11.78 8.25
CA SER A 28 -17.34 -11.81 6.81
C SER A 28 -16.18 -12.41 5.98
N GLY A 29 -15.13 -12.90 6.65
CA GLY A 29 -13.93 -13.48 6.06
C GLY A 29 -13.20 -14.38 7.06
N ILE A 30 -12.05 -14.93 6.68
CA ILE A 30 -11.26 -15.83 7.55
C ILE A 30 -10.75 -15.13 8.81
N PHE A 31 -10.48 -13.83 8.72
CA PHE A 31 -10.12 -12.98 9.84
C PHE A 31 -10.83 -11.64 9.70
N HIS A 32 -11.66 -11.27 10.68
CA HIS A 32 -12.45 -10.05 10.66
C HIS A 32 -12.33 -9.33 12.01
N VAL A 33 -11.83 -8.10 11.99
CA VAL A 33 -11.67 -7.24 13.17
C VAL A 33 -12.59 -6.04 13.01
N ASP A 34 -13.43 -5.85 14.02
CA ASP A 34 -14.31 -4.69 14.15
C ASP A 34 -13.80 -3.80 15.29
N ALA A 35 -13.30 -2.61 14.96
CA ALA A 35 -12.71 -1.74 15.96
C ALA A 35 -13.76 -1.11 16.88
N ALA A 36 -14.92 -0.73 16.35
CA ALA A 36 -15.98 -0.04 17.08
C ALA A 36 -16.95 -1.01 17.79
N LYS A 37 -16.87 -2.31 17.49
CA LYS A 37 -17.80 -3.34 17.96
C LYS A 37 -19.24 -3.00 17.58
N ASP A 38 -19.44 -2.42 16.40
CA ASP A 38 -20.74 -1.97 15.93
C ASP A 38 -21.31 -2.86 14.82
N ASN A 39 -20.61 -3.92 14.40
CA ASN A 39 -21.12 -4.90 13.47
C ASN A 39 -22.34 -5.66 14.01
N PRO A 40 -23.30 -5.99 13.13
CA PRO A 40 -24.50 -6.72 13.55
C PRO A 40 -24.14 -8.11 14.06
N SER A 41 -24.91 -8.62 15.02
CA SER A 41 -24.71 -9.97 15.56
C SER A 41 -24.91 -11.07 14.51
N THR A 42 -25.66 -10.76 13.45
CA THR A 42 -25.92 -11.64 12.29
C THR A 42 -25.95 -10.82 11.01
N GLY A 43 -25.51 -11.41 9.90
CA GLY A 43 -25.51 -10.76 8.60
C GLY A 43 -24.28 -9.89 8.35
N ILE A 44 -24.36 -9.04 7.33
CA ILE A 44 -23.23 -8.22 6.88
C ILE A 44 -23.26 -6.81 7.49
N PRO A 45 -22.10 -6.25 7.86
CA PRO A 45 -21.96 -4.83 8.20
C PRO A 45 -22.48 -3.89 7.10
N ASN A 46 -23.14 -2.80 7.49
CA ASN A 46 -23.48 -1.72 6.56
C ASN A 46 -22.26 -0.83 6.26
N ALA A 47 -22.36 0.06 5.26
CA ALA A 47 -21.22 0.87 4.82
C ALA A 47 -20.55 1.69 5.93
N THR A 48 -21.33 2.24 6.87
CA THR A 48 -20.77 3.03 7.99
C THR A 48 -19.98 2.15 8.96
N GLN A 49 -20.52 0.97 9.30
CA GLN A 49 -19.86 0.01 10.19
C GLN A 49 -18.54 -0.49 9.57
N GLN A 50 -18.56 -0.80 8.27
CA GLN A 50 -17.37 -1.27 7.56
C GLN A 50 -16.18 -0.31 7.62
N THR A 51 -16.40 1.00 7.72
CA THR A 51 -15.32 2.02 7.72
C THR A 51 -14.28 1.82 8.82
N ASN A 52 -14.63 1.10 9.90
CA ASN A 52 -13.75 0.81 11.02
C ASN A 52 -13.31 -0.67 11.08
N ASP A 53 -13.64 -1.45 10.06
CA ASP A 53 -13.31 -2.86 9.95
C ASP A 53 -11.95 -3.10 9.25
N PHE A 54 -11.30 -4.19 9.66
CA PHE A 54 -10.17 -4.80 8.96
C PHE A 54 -10.49 -6.27 8.65
N ILE A 55 -10.27 -6.70 7.41
CA ILE A 55 -10.60 -8.06 6.98
C ILE A 55 -9.48 -8.72 6.17
N ILE A 56 -9.37 -10.04 6.33
CA ILE A 56 -8.77 -10.92 5.34
C ILE A 56 -9.87 -11.87 4.84
N THR A 57 -10.14 -11.83 3.54
CA THR A 57 -11.16 -12.66 2.87
C THR A 57 -10.67 -14.09 2.64
N ASN A 58 -11.58 -14.98 2.25
CA ASN A 58 -11.26 -16.38 1.91
C ASN A 58 -10.29 -16.49 0.71
N ASP A 59 -10.24 -15.48 -0.17
CA ASP A 59 -9.32 -15.40 -1.31
C ASP A 59 -7.97 -14.75 -0.97
N GLY A 60 -7.74 -14.49 0.32
CA GLY A 60 -6.53 -13.85 0.84
C GLY A 60 -6.39 -12.38 0.46
N LYS A 61 -7.49 -11.69 0.15
CA LYS A 61 -7.51 -10.24 -0.06
C LYS A 61 -7.66 -9.52 1.27
N VAL A 62 -6.97 -8.40 1.42
CA VAL A 62 -7.00 -7.55 2.61
C VAL A 62 -7.86 -6.31 2.34
N GLY A 63 -8.79 -6.03 3.25
CA GLY A 63 -9.61 -4.83 3.22
C GLY A 63 -9.44 -4.02 4.49
N ILE A 64 -9.33 -2.69 4.34
CA ILE A 64 -9.37 -1.73 5.45
C ILE A 64 -10.53 -0.78 5.14
N GLY A 65 -11.56 -0.73 5.98
CA GLY A 65 -12.76 0.05 5.69
C GLY A 65 -13.72 -0.60 4.69
N ASN A 66 -13.34 -1.73 4.06
CA ASN A 66 -14.10 -2.44 3.05
C ASN A 66 -14.04 -3.95 3.30
N ILE A 67 -15.17 -4.62 3.49
CA ILE A 67 -15.21 -6.06 3.76
C ILE A 67 -15.23 -6.94 2.50
N SER A 68 -15.40 -6.34 1.33
CA SER A 68 -15.45 -7.03 0.02
C SER A 68 -14.41 -6.46 -0.96
N PRO A 69 -13.11 -6.48 -0.62
CA PRO A 69 -12.07 -5.96 -1.49
C PRO A 69 -12.04 -6.68 -2.84
N THR A 70 -11.93 -5.90 -3.91
CA THR A 70 -11.84 -6.42 -5.28
C THR A 70 -10.39 -6.71 -5.67
N SER A 71 -9.45 -5.94 -5.11
CA SER A 71 -7.99 -6.08 -5.28
C SER A 71 -7.34 -6.80 -4.09
N LYS A 72 -6.06 -7.18 -4.21
CA LYS A 72 -5.34 -7.87 -3.13
C LYS A 72 -5.23 -7.06 -1.84
N LEU A 73 -5.13 -5.75 -1.96
CA LEU A 73 -5.26 -4.79 -0.87
C LEU A 73 -6.18 -3.67 -1.35
N GLU A 74 -7.21 -3.36 -0.56
CA GLU A 74 -8.08 -2.22 -0.79
C GLU A 74 -8.25 -1.45 0.53
N VAL A 75 -8.12 -0.13 0.45
CA VAL A 75 -8.33 0.78 1.59
C VAL A 75 -9.46 1.71 1.17
N ASP A 76 -10.60 1.63 1.86
CA ASP A 76 -11.67 2.61 1.72
C ASP A 76 -11.30 3.86 2.52
N GLY A 77 -10.55 4.74 1.87
CA GLY A 77 -9.98 5.93 2.47
C GLY A 77 -8.63 6.29 1.89
N SER A 78 -7.93 7.22 2.55
CA SER A 78 -6.60 7.66 2.12
C SER A 78 -5.51 6.72 2.61
N SER A 79 -4.61 6.33 1.70
CA SER A 79 -3.35 5.66 2.04
C SER A 79 -2.19 6.66 1.90
N THR A 80 -1.43 6.86 2.96
CA THR A 80 -0.32 7.82 3.00
C THR A 80 0.93 7.22 3.61
N ASN A 81 2.09 7.70 3.17
CA ASN A 81 3.33 7.48 3.89
C ASN A 81 3.36 8.44 5.08
N LYS A 82 3.78 7.93 6.25
CA LYS A 82 3.97 8.75 7.45
C LYS A 82 4.88 9.96 7.20
N SER A 83 5.89 9.79 6.34
CA SER A 83 6.77 10.87 5.89
C SER A 83 7.35 10.56 4.50
N ALA A 84 7.72 11.60 3.77
CA ALA A 84 8.60 11.47 2.61
C ALA A 84 10.03 11.15 3.07
N TYR A 85 10.77 10.40 2.27
CA TYR A 85 12.16 10.08 2.54
C TYR A 85 13.07 11.28 2.21
N ASN A 86 13.81 11.75 3.21
CA ASN A 86 14.86 12.75 3.03
C ASN A 86 16.20 12.05 2.74
N ALA A 87 16.70 12.15 1.52
CA ALA A 87 17.98 11.58 1.11
C ALA A 87 19.18 12.49 1.46
N GLY A 88 18.97 13.63 2.12
CA GLY A 88 20.03 14.61 2.39
C GLY A 88 20.66 15.10 1.09
N SER A 89 21.99 15.13 1.01
CA SER A 89 22.75 15.45 -0.20
C SER A 89 23.08 14.23 -1.07
N SER A 90 22.43 13.08 -0.82
CA SER A 90 22.70 11.84 -1.54
C SER A 90 22.12 11.85 -2.96
N ASN A 91 22.87 11.23 -3.88
CA ASN A 91 22.40 10.85 -5.22
C ASN A 91 21.85 9.42 -5.27
N ILE A 92 21.95 8.67 -4.17
CA ILE A 92 21.35 7.34 -4.03
C ILE A 92 20.03 7.51 -3.29
N ILE A 93 18.92 7.12 -3.92
CA ILE A 93 17.56 7.27 -3.40
C ILE A 93 16.99 5.89 -3.09
N ASP A 94 16.68 5.61 -1.83
CA ASP A 94 16.11 4.34 -1.38
C ASP A 94 14.59 4.43 -1.19
N PHE A 95 13.84 3.93 -2.17
CA PHE A 95 12.37 3.94 -2.15
C PHE A 95 11.75 2.86 -1.26
N SER A 96 12.55 2.04 -0.57
CA SER A 96 12.02 1.18 0.52
C SER A 96 11.57 2.00 1.74
N LYS A 97 12.07 3.24 1.87
CA LYS A 97 11.74 4.14 2.99
C LYS A 97 10.42 4.88 2.78
N SER A 98 10.09 5.20 1.54
CA SER A 98 8.86 5.88 1.12
C SER A 98 8.80 5.91 -0.40
N ASN A 99 7.60 5.95 -1.00
CA ASN A 99 7.45 6.18 -2.45
C ASN A 99 7.63 7.67 -2.82
N LEU A 100 7.69 8.56 -1.82
CA LEU A 100 7.99 9.97 -1.96
C LEU A 100 9.38 10.27 -1.38
N ALA A 101 10.25 10.90 -2.14
CA ALA A 101 11.60 11.25 -1.70
C ALA A 101 11.99 12.69 -2.09
N TYR A 102 12.96 13.26 -1.38
CA TYR A 102 13.61 14.50 -1.77
C TYR A 102 15.08 14.51 -1.39
N THR A 103 15.87 15.30 -2.13
CA THR A 103 17.31 15.45 -1.95
C THR A 103 17.74 16.90 -2.16
N SER A 104 18.72 17.36 -1.40
CA SER A 104 19.42 18.62 -1.61
C SER A 104 20.58 18.50 -2.60
N ALA A 105 20.83 17.30 -3.15
CA ALA A 105 21.77 17.14 -4.23
C ALA A 105 21.33 17.92 -5.48
N SER A 106 22.31 18.46 -6.20
CA SER A 106 22.07 19.10 -7.50
C SER A 106 21.83 18.06 -8.58
N ALA A 107 21.34 18.50 -9.74
CA ALA A 107 21.13 17.62 -10.87
C ALA A 107 22.42 16.90 -11.26
N GLY A 108 22.31 15.61 -11.59
CA GLY A 108 23.43 14.73 -11.86
C GLY A 108 22.98 13.28 -12.02
N ALA A 109 23.89 12.33 -11.89
CA ALA A 109 23.55 10.91 -11.91
C ALA A 109 22.95 10.49 -10.57
N PHE A 110 21.74 9.95 -10.60
CA PHE A 110 21.01 9.40 -9.46
C PHE A 110 20.83 7.89 -9.62
N THR A 111 21.03 7.14 -8.53
CA THR A 111 20.73 5.71 -8.46
C THR A 111 19.45 5.52 -7.64
N LEU A 112 18.44 4.91 -8.23
CA LEU A 112 17.17 4.60 -7.57
C LEU A 112 17.20 3.14 -7.09
N ASN A 113 17.22 2.96 -5.78
CA ASN A 113 17.17 1.65 -5.14
C ASN A 113 15.74 1.29 -4.75
N ASN A 114 15.45 -0.01 -4.79
CA ASN A 114 14.18 -0.59 -4.32
C ASN A 114 12.93 -0.08 -5.06
N ILE A 115 13.07 0.36 -6.31
CA ILE A 115 11.94 0.44 -7.23
C ILE A 115 11.52 -0.97 -7.64
N LYS A 116 10.22 -1.16 -7.91
CA LYS A 116 9.62 -2.44 -8.27
C LYS A 116 8.62 -2.24 -9.42
N ASP A 117 8.44 -3.29 -10.22
CA ASP A 117 7.35 -3.36 -11.21
C ASP A 117 6.00 -3.08 -10.53
N GLY A 118 5.12 -2.33 -11.22
CA GLY A 118 3.85 -1.85 -10.71
C GLY A 118 3.96 -0.67 -9.74
N GLY A 119 5.17 -0.20 -9.43
CA GLY A 119 5.40 0.91 -8.51
C GLY A 119 5.32 2.29 -9.18
N THR A 120 4.84 3.28 -8.42
CA THR A 120 4.96 4.71 -8.77
C THR A 120 5.71 5.43 -7.67
N TYR A 121 6.74 6.19 -8.07
CA TYR A 121 7.65 6.87 -7.16
C TYR A 121 7.82 8.34 -7.55
N THR A 122 8.10 9.20 -6.57
CA THR A 122 8.37 10.62 -6.82
C THR A 122 9.65 11.07 -6.13
N LEU A 123 10.52 11.78 -6.84
CA LEU A 123 11.71 12.43 -6.31
C LEU A 123 11.67 13.94 -6.54
N SER A 124 11.87 14.72 -5.49
CA SER A 124 12.15 16.15 -5.57
C SER A 124 13.67 16.40 -5.51
N VAL A 125 14.25 16.86 -6.61
CA VAL A 125 15.65 17.32 -6.68
C VAL A 125 15.67 18.82 -6.36
N ARG A 126 16.41 19.21 -5.32
CA ARG A 126 16.36 20.56 -4.73
C ARG A 126 17.73 21.25 -4.64
N GLY A 127 18.74 20.73 -5.33
CA GLY A 127 20.05 21.36 -5.33
C GLY A 127 20.08 22.69 -6.09
N THR A 128 21.16 23.44 -5.88
CA THR A 128 21.31 24.82 -6.38
C THR A 128 21.89 24.88 -7.79
N THR A 129 22.62 23.86 -8.22
CA THR A 129 23.23 23.81 -9.57
C THR A 129 22.28 23.19 -10.59
N SER A 130 22.04 23.94 -11.66
CA SER A 130 21.28 23.47 -12.83
C SER A 130 22.04 22.38 -13.57
N GLY A 131 21.33 21.37 -14.06
CA GLY A 131 21.90 20.27 -14.83
C GLY A 131 20.84 19.27 -15.27
N ASN A 132 21.24 18.23 -15.99
CA ASN A 132 20.34 17.13 -16.33
C ASN A 132 20.45 16.05 -15.25
N SER A 133 19.32 15.68 -14.65
CA SER A 133 19.28 14.50 -13.79
C SER A 133 19.18 13.24 -14.65
N ASN A 134 20.07 12.28 -14.45
CA ASN A 134 20.03 10.99 -15.11
C ASN A 134 19.78 9.91 -14.05
N PHE A 135 18.95 8.93 -14.38
CA PHE A 135 18.50 7.93 -13.40
C PHE A 135 18.92 6.54 -13.83
N THR A 136 19.39 5.74 -12.88
CA THR A 136 19.71 4.34 -13.08
C THR A 136 19.11 3.49 -11.96
N SER A 137 18.82 2.24 -12.26
CA SER A 137 18.44 1.22 -11.29
C SER A 137 18.75 -0.15 -11.87
N SER A 138 19.22 -1.08 -11.05
CA SER A 138 19.59 -2.42 -11.51
C SER A 138 18.37 -3.15 -12.05
N GLY A 139 18.48 -3.71 -13.26
CA GLY A 139 17.40 -4.46 -13.91
C GLY A 139 16.31 -3.62 -14.58
N PHE A 140 16.48 -2.28 -14.65
CA PHE A 140 15.49 -1.39 -15.25
C PHE A 140 16.09 -0.49 -16.33
N THR A 141 15.29 -0.23 -17.36
CA THR A 141 15.60 0.69 -18.45
C THR A 141 14.77 1.96 -18.33
N PHE A 142 15.41 3.13 -18.33
CA PHE A 142 14.74 4.42 -18.16
C PHE A 142 14.37 5.02 -19.51
N LYS A 143 13.11 5.48 -19.63
CA LYS A 143 12.60 6.23 -20.78
C LYS A 143 12.00 7.54 -20.30
N SER A 144 12.56 8.64 -20.77
CA SER A 144 12.13 9.99 -20.37
C SER A 144 11.43 10.69 -21.52
N VAL A 145 10.28 11.32 -21.24
CA VAL A 145 9.55 12.11 -22.25
C VAL A 145 9.97 13.58 -22.22
N ASN A 146 10.31 14.15 -21.05
CA ASN A 146 10.60 15.59 -20.89
C ASN A 146 11.72 15.92 -19.88
N ASN A 147 12.81 15.15 -19.88
CA ASN A 147 13.94 15.31 -18.94
C ASN A 147 14.96 16.38 -19.36
N ASN A 148 14.51 17.63 -19.54
CA ASN A 148 15.43 18.73 -19.86
C ASN A 148 16.16 19.23 -18.59
N THR A 149 17.07 20.18 -18.72
CA THR A 149 17.90 20.69 -17.61
C THR A 149 17.06 21.31 -16.47
N THR A 150 17.37 21.00 -15.21
CA THR A 150 16.74 21.63 -14.03
C THR A 150 16.97 23.14 -14.01
N ILE A 151 16.14 23.89 -13.26
CA ILE A 151 16.34 25.34 -13.07
C ILE A 151 17.04 25.54 -11.72
N ALA A 152 18.14 26.29 -11.72
CA ALA A 152 18.92 26.57 -10.52
C ALA A 152 18.04 27.20 -9.42
N ASN A 153 18.27 26.81 -8.17
CA ASN A 153 17.54 27.30 -6.99
C ASN A 153 16.02 27.07 -7.01
N THR A 154 15.54 26.09 -7.78
CA THR A 154 14.14 25.66 -7.79
C THR A 154 14.04 24.16 -7.54
N HIS A 155 12.85 23.67 -7.21
CA HIS A 155 12.62 22.25 -7.12
C HIS A 155 12.27 21.68 -8.51
N THR A 156 12.83 20.51 -8.81
CA THR A 156 12.39 19.68 -9.94
C THR A 156 11.80 18.38 -9.40
N LEU A 157 10.53 18.14 -9.69
CA LEU A 157 9.84 16.89 -9.37
C LEU A 157 9.99 15.91 -10.53
N TYR A 158 10.38 14.69 -10.22
CA TYR A 158 10.42 13.55 -11.12
C TYR A 158 9.43 12.51 -10.64
N THR A 159 8.60 12.01 -11.56
CA THR A 159 7.73 10.86 -11.32
C THR A 159 8.25 9.69 -12.14
N PHE A 160 8.35 8.52 -11.49
CA PHE A 160 8.80 7.27 -12.07
C PHE A 160 7.65 6.28 -12.06
N LEU A 161 7.15 5.91 -13.25
CA LEU A 161 6.15 4.86 -13.41
C LEU A 161 6.87 3.61 -13.89
N VAL A 162 6.87 2.56 -13.08
CA VAL A 162 7.55 1.30 -13.39
C VAL A 162 6.53 0.31 -13.94
N ILE A 163 6.73 -0.10 -15.20
CA ILE A 163 5.87 -1.06 -15.90
C ILE A 163 6.78 -2.10 -16.55
N GLY A 164 6.77 -3.32 -16.00
CA GLY A 164 7.75 -4.35 -16.32
C GLY A 164 9.16 -3.91 -15.93
N ASP A 165 10.08 -3.99 -16.88
CA ASP A 165 11.48 -3.55 -16.75
C ASP A 165 11.70 -2.10 -17.24
N ILE A 166 10.65 -1.39 -17.65
CA ILE A 166 10.74 -0.01 -18.14
C ILE A 166 10.29 0.97 -17.07
N VAL A 167 11.08 2.02 -16.85
CA VAL A 167 10.74 3.15 -15.99
C VAL A 167 10.46 4.37 -16.87
N TYR A 168 9.20 4.80 -16.90
CA TYR A 168 8.80 6.03 -17.55
C TYR A 168 9.02 7.22 -16.62
N VAL A 169 9.79 8.20 -17.09
CA VAL A 169 10.15 9.39 -16.33
C VAL A 169 9.41 10.60 -16.88
N TYR A 170 8.67 11.27 -15.99
CA TYR A 170 8.06 12.56 -16.22
C TYR A 170 8.66 13.58 -15.25
N CYS A 171 8.91 14.81 -15.71
CA CYS A 171 9.38 15.88 -14.81
C CYS A 171 8.58 17.18 -14.90
N VAL A 172 8.56 17.90 -13.77
CA VAL A 172 8.11 19.29 -13.64
C VAL A 172 9.23 20.08 -12.96
N ARG A 173 9.60 21.22 -13.52
CA ARG A 173 10.72 22.06 -13.07
C ARG A 173 10.25 23.45 -12.65
N GLY A 174 11.07 24.17 -11.89
CA GLY A 174 10.81 25.58 -11.58
C GLY A 174 9.79 25.81 -10.48
N LEU A 175 9.60 24.82 -9.59
CA LEU A 175 8.69 24.87 -8.45
C LEU A 175 9.35 25.49 -7.21
#